data_AF-A0A1V2Q318-F1
#
_entry.id   AF-A0A1V2Q318-F1
#
_cell.length_a   1.000
_cell.length_b   1.000
_cell.length_c   1.000
_cell.angle_alpha   90.00
_cell.angle_beta   90.00
_cell.angle_gamma   90.00
#
_symmetry.space_group_name_H-M   'P 1'
#
loop_
_entity.id
_entity.type
_entity.pdbx_description
1 polymer ?
#
loop_
_entity_poly.entity_id
_entity_poly.type
_entity_poly.pdbx_seq_one_letter_code
_entity_poly.pdbx_strand_id
1 'polypeptide(L)'
;MEQLILDKGGQKLAERFMRRYVYDITPGDQSKWIRLRDTGDEVTLTVKQITSDAIDGTHETEVRVDDFDTTNALLGVLGFTAKSYQETKRTSFLLDGAQVEIDTWPRIPPYVEIEAGSKDEVVRVAALLGYAEEELTGENTIKVYALYGIDLNTIPDLRF
;
A
#
# COMPACT_ATOMS: atom_id res chain seq x y z
N MET A 1 0.28 -5.23 18.52
CA MET A 1 -0.01 -3.92 17.88
C MET A 1 -1.49 -3.57 18.01
N GLU A 2 -2.43 -4.37 17.47
CA GLU A 2 -3.87 -4.07 17.57
C GLU A 2 -4.35 -3.74 19.00
N GLN A 3 -4.04 -4.59 19.99
CA GLN A 3 -4.43 -4.32 21.38
C GLN A 3 -3.85 -2.98 21.89
N LEU A 4 -2.61 -2.66 21.52
CA LEU A 4 -1.98 -1.38 21.90
C LEU A 4 -2.73 -0.19 21.30
N ILE A 5 -3.17 -0.27 20.03
CA ILE A 5 -3.97 0.79 19.40
C ILE A 5 -5.30 0.97 20.16
N LEU A 6 -5.98 -0.12 20.50
CA LEU A 6 -7.24 -0.08 21.26
C LEU A 6 -7.04 0.51 22.66
N ASP A 7 -5.97 0.12 23.36
CA ASP A 7 -5.64 0.63 24.69
C ASP A 7 -5.31 2.14 24.69
N LYS A 8 -4.89 2.68 23.55
CA LYS A 8 -4.67 4.13 23.34
C LYS A 8 -5.93 4.87 22.89
N GLY A 9 -7.09 4.21 22.88
CA GLY A 9 -8.37 4.79 22.49
C GLY A 9 -8.64 4.73 20.98
N GLY A 10 -7.88 3.93 20.24
CA GLY A 10 -8.11 3.71 18.82
C GLY A 10 -9.39 2.92 18.57
N GLN A 11 -10.07 3.22 17.47
CA GLN A 11 -11.27 2.53 17.02
C GLN A 11 -10.94 1.65 15.82
N LYS A 12 -11.18 0.34 15.93
CA LYS A 12 -11.09 -0.58 14.77
C LYS A 12 -12.18 -0.25 13.76
N LEU A 13 -11.79 -0.08 12.51
CA LEU A 13 -12.69 0.27 11.41
C LEU A 13 -13.05 -0.96 10.57
N ALA A 14 -12.03 -1.69 10.09
CA ALA A 14 -12.24 -2.82 9.19
C ALA A 14 -11.03 -3.76 9.18
N GLU A 15 -11.28 -5.00 8.75
CA GLU A 15 -10.27 -5.97 8.32
C GLU A 15 -10.54 -6.32 6.86
N ARG A 16 -9.52 -6.20 6.03
CA ARG A 16 -9.65 -6.39 4.58
C ARG A 16 -8.58 -7.30 4.05
N PHE A 17 -8.98 -8.18 3.15
CA PHE A 17 -8.08 -8.85 2.23
C PHE A 17 -8.04 -8.07 0.93
N MET A 18 -6.85 -7.68 0.50
CA MET A 18 -6.64 -6.84 -0.67
C MET A 18 -5.77 -7.57 -1.68
N ARG A 19 -6.09 -7.42 -2.96
CA ARG A 19 -5.32 -7.99 -4.07
C ARG A 19 -5.05 -6.93 -5.13
N ARG A 20 -3.92 -7.03 -5.82
CA ARG A 20 -3.58 -6.09 -6.90
C ARG A 20 -2.77 -6.75 -8.01
N TYR A 21 -2.99 -6.26 -9.22
CA TYR A 21 -2.06 -6.42 -10.33
C TYR A 21 -1.27 -5.12 -10.54
N VAL A 22 0.00 -5.28 -10.91
CA VAL A 22 0.87 -4.17 -11.34
C VAL A 22 1.31 -4.43 -12.78
N TYR A 23 1.28 -3.40 -13.61
CA TYR A 23 1.67 -3.47 -15.02
C TYR A 23 2.65 -2.35 -15.32
N ASP A 24 3.67 -2.65 -16.12
CA ASP A 24 4.49 -1.60 -16.73
C ASP A 24 3.70 -0.95 -17.86
N ILE A 25 3.77 0.38 -17.96
CA ILE A 25 3.26 1.10 -19.13
C ILE A 25 4.26 0.99 -20.28
N THR A 26 5.53 1.26 -19.96
CA THR A 26 6.67 1.04 -20.84
C THR A 26 7.59 0.05 -20.12
N PRO A 27 7.90 -1.12 -20.71
CA PRO A 27 8.77 -2.11 -20.06
C PRO A 27 10.11 -1.50 -19.60
N GLY A 28 10.45 -1.68 -18.33
CA GLY A 28 11.68 -1.16 -17.73
C GLY A 28 11.63 0.31 -17.28
N ASP A 29 10.57 1.05 -17.59
CA ASP A 29 10.35 2.40 -17.05
C ASP A 29 9.72 2.32 -15.66
N GLN A 30 10.51 2.58 -14.63
CA GLN A 30 10.05 2.57 -13.24
C GLN A 30 9.38 3.89 -12.81
N SER A 31 9.39 4.93 -13.66
CA SER A 31 8.78 6.22 -13.32
C SER A 31 7.25 6.18 -13.34
N LYS A 32 6.63 5.19 -13.99
CA LYS A 32 5.17 5.09 -14.09
C LYS A 32 4.68 3.68 -14.31
N TRP A 33 3.53 3.37 -13.73
CA TRP A 33 2.94 2.04 -13.81
C TRP A 33 1.42 2.10 -13.66
N ILE A 34 0.76 1.04 -14.10
CA ILE A 34 -0.66 0.80 -13.84
C ILE A 34 -0.77 -0.11 -12.60
N ARG A 35 -1.72 0.20 -11.71
CA ARG A 35 -2.15 -0.67 -10.63
C ARG A 35 -3.64 -0.90 -10.76
N LEU A 36 -4.05 -2.16 -10.85
CA LEU A 36 -5.43 -2.56 -10.65
C LEU A 36 -5.52 -3.15 -9.26
N ARG A 37 -6.29 -2.56 -8.35
CA ARG A 37 -6.38 -2.97 -6.95
C ARG A 37 -7.82 -3.22 -6.55
N ASP A 38 -8.04 -4.31 -5.84
CA ASP A 38 -9.26 -4.63 -5.11
C ASP A 38 -8.93 -4.55 -3.62
N THR A 39 -9.58 -3.63 -2.91
CA THR A 39 -9.37 -3.39 -1.48
C THR A 39 -10.30 -4.23 -0.60
N GLY A 40 -11.22 -5.01 -1.19
CA GLY A 40 -12.33 -5.66 -0.50
C GLY A 40 -13.59 -4.80 -0.40
N ASP A 41 -13.45 -3.46 -0.48
CA ASP A 41 -14.58 -2.51 -0.51
C ASP A 41 -14.80 -1.94 -1.92
N GLU A 42 -13.71 -1.78 -2.67
CA GLU A 42 -13.75 -1.23 -4.01
C GLU A 42 -12.62 -1.72 -4.90
N VAL A 43 -12.85 -1.58 -6.20
CA VAL A 43 -11.84 -1.86 -7.21
C VAL A 43 -11.45 -0.56 -7.90
N THR A 44 -10.16 -0.26 -7.94
CA THR A 44 -9.62 0.93 -8.62
C THR A 44 -8.57 0.56 -9.65
N LEU A 45 -8.58 1.30 -10.76
CA LEU A 45 -7.51 1.32 -11.75
C LEU A 45 -6.77 2.66 -11.63
N THR A 46 -5.50 2.59 -11.28
CA THR A 46 -4.65 3.76 -11.05
C THR A 46 -3.48 3.75 -12.03
N VAL A 47 -3.19 4.90 -12.64
CA VAL A 47 -1.85 5.17 -13.18
C VAL A 47 -1.09 5.98 -12.15
N LYS A 48 0.04 5.46 -11.67
CA LYS A 48 0.96 6.19 -10.78
C LYS A 48 2.14 6.70 -11.58
N GLN A 49 2.60 7.90 -11.28
CA GLN A 49 3.74 8.54 -11.94
C GLN A 49 4.61 9.26 -10.91
N ILE A 50 5.89 8.91 -10.86
CA ILE A 50 6.90 9.59 -10.04
C ILE A 50 7.48 10.74 -10.85
N THR A 51 7.26 11.96 -10.38
CA THR A 51 7.81 13.21 -10.92
C THR A 51 9.00 13.72 -10.11
N SER A 52 9.14 13.33 -8.84
CA SER A 52 10.32 13.60 -8.01
C SER A 52 10.41 12.68 -6.78
N ASP A 53 11.52 12.74 -6.04
CA ASP A 53 11.69 12.06 -4.75
C ASP A 53 11.07 12.82 -3.55
N ALA A 54 10.40 13.94 -3.81
CA ALA A 54 9.68 14.67 -2.77
C ALA A 54 8.44 13.89 -2.29
N ILE A 55 7.91 14.24 -1.11
CA ILE A 55 6.74 13.59 -0.51
C ILE A 55 5.50 13.67 -1.43
N ASP A 56 5.38 14.74 -2.20
CA ASP A 56 4.32 14.97 -3.21
C ASP A 56 4.75 14.57 -4.63
N GLY A 57 5.91 13.91 -4.78
CA GLY A 57 6.50 13.56 -6.06
C GLY A 57 5.82 12.39 -6.78
N THR A 58 4.72 11.84 -6.25
CA THR A 58 3.91 10.81 -6.92
C THR A 58 2.54 11.36 -7.27
N HIS A 59 2.22 11.40 -8.56
CA HIS A 59 0.89 11.73 -9.06
C HIS A 59 0.11 10.46 -9.39
N GLU A 60 -1.18 10.45 -9.00
CA GLU A 60 -2.09 9.34 -9.24
C GLU A 60 -3.26 9.83 -10.09
N THR A 61 -3.50 9.16 -11.21
CA THR A 61 -4.76 9.28 -11.96
C THR A 61 -5.54 8.00 -11.72
N GLU A 62 -6.62 8.09 -10.95
CA GLU A 62 -7.37 6.93 -10.46
C GLU A 62 -8.84 6.99 -10.90
N VAL A 63 -9.40 5.83 -11.23
CA VAL A 63 -10.82 5.62 -11.45
C VAL A 63 -11.30 4.39 -10.71
N ARG A 64 -12.54 4.42 -10.22
CA ARG A 64 -13.24 3.22 -9.76
C ARG A 64 -13.69 2.40 -10.97
N VAL A 65 -13.56 1.08 -10.86
CA VAL A 65 -14.08 0.11 -11.83
C VAL A 65 -14.98 -0.89 -11.12
N ASP A 66 -15.87 -1.54 -11.86
CA ASP A 66 -16.90 -2.38 -11.26
C ASP A 66 -16.39 -3.78 -10.89
N ASP A 67 -15.47 -4.34 -11.69
CA ASP A 67 -15.01 -5.73 -11.53
C ASP A 67 -13.51 -5.88 -11.79
N PHE A 68 -12.82 -6.53 -10.84
CA PHE A 68 -11.37 -6.73 -10.86
C PHE A 68 -10.92 -7.68 -11.97
N ASP A 69 -11.56 -8.83 -12.10
CA ASP A 69 -11.13 -9.87 -13.03
C ASP A 69 -11.43 -9.47 -14.50
N THR A 70 -12.56 -8.81 -14.74
CA THR A 70 -12.95 -8.23 -16.04
C THR A 70 -12.01 -7.12 -16.45
N THR A 71 -11.63 -6.23 -15.53
CA THR A 71 -10.70 -5.13 -15.84
C THR A 71 -9.29 -5.65 -16.15
N ASN A 72 -8.82 -6.68 -15.43
CA ASN A 72 -7.58 -7.38 -15.75
C ASN A 72 -7.63 -7.99 -17.16
N ALA A 73 -8.72 -8.70 -17.50
CA ALA A 73 -8.90 -9.26 -18.83
C ALA A 73 -8.90 -8.18 -19.93
N LEU A 74 -9.54 -7.03 -19.69
CA LEU A 74 -9.55 -5.90 -20.61
C LEU A 74 -8.14 -5.34 -20.85
N LEU A 75 -7.35 -5.15 -19.78
CA LEU A 75 -5.95 -4.71 -19.90
C LEU A 75 -5.12 -5.70 -20.74
N GLY A 76 -5.37 -7.00 -20.59
CA GLY A 76 -4.78 -8.04 -21.43
C GLY A 76 -5.08 -7.86 -22.92
N VAL A 77 -6.34 -7.60 -23.27
CA VAL A 77 -6.76 -7.34 -24.66
C VAL A 77 -6.15 -6.04 -25.22
N LEU A 78 -5.94 -5.03 -24.37
CA LEU A 78 -5.27 -3.78 -24.74
C LEU A 78 -3.75 -3.94 -24.94
N GLY A 79 -3.19 -5.11 -24.61
CA GLY A 79 -1.77 -5.43 -24.81
C GLY A 79 -0.91 -5.31 -23.56
N PHE A 80 -1.49 -5.07 -22.38
CA PHE A 80 -0.74 -5.08 -21.12
C PHE A 80 -0.61 -6.50 -20.55
N THR A 81 0.53 -6.80 -19.96
CA THR A 81 0.75 -8.02 -19.17
C THR A 81 1.15 -7.61 -17.77
N ALA A 82 0.49 -8.17 -16.75
CA ALA A 82 0.84 -7.87 -15.37
C ALA A 82 2.26 -8.37 -15.08
N LYS A 83 3.10 -7.50 -14.51
CA LYS A 83 4.43 -7.90 -14.02
C LYS A 83 4.36 -8.60 -12.67
N SER A 84 3.33 -8.29 -11.88
CA SER A 84 3.10 -8.96 -10.60
C SER A 84 1.63 -8.99 -10.19
N TYR A 85 1.29 -10.02 -9.41
CA TYR A 85 0.09 -10.13 -8.60
C TYR A 85 0.49 -10.17 -7.11
N GLN A 86 -0.20 -9.41 -6.26
CA GLN A 86 0.16 -9.28 -4.84
C GLN A 86 -1.06 -9.23 -3.92
N GLU A 87 -1.01 -9.96 -2.82
CA GLU A 87 -2.02 -10.00 -1.76
C GLU A 87 -1.52 -9.36 -0.46
N THR A 88 -2.41 -8.70 0.28
CA THR A 88 -2.14 -8.10 1.59
C THR A 88 -3.39 -8.24 2.46
N LYS A 89 -3.20 -8.34 3.77
CA LYS A 89 -4.28 -8.17 4.76
C LYS A 89 -4.04 -6.87 5.51
N ARG A 90 -5.07 -6.06 5.63
CA ARG A 90 -5.00 -4.75 6.29
C ARG A 90 -6.04 -4.66 7.38
N THR A 91 -5.61 -4.25 8.57
CA THR A 91 -6.51 -3.91 9.68
C THR A 91 -6.43 -2.41 9.91
N SER A 92 -7.52 -1.70 9.64
CA SER A 92 -7.56 -0.24 9.70
C SER A 92 -8.17 0.23 11.02
N PHE A 93 -7.59 1.29 11.60
CA PHE A 93 -8.03 1.95 12.82
C PHE A 93 -8.06 3.47 12.63
N LEU A 94 -8.88 4.14 13.41
CA LEU A 94 -8.79 5.58 13.66
C LEU A 94 -8.19 5.79 15.05
N LEU A 95 -7.10 6.54 15.17
CA LEU A 95 -6.47 6.87 16.46
C LEU A 95 -6.07 8.34 16.47
N ASP A 96 -6.66 9.12 17.40
CA ASP A 96 -6.36 10.55 17.60
C ASP A 96 -6.42 11.37 16.29
N GLY A 97 -7.40 11.04 15.44
CA GLY A 97 -7.64 11.68 14.13
C GLY A 97 -6.81 11.12 12.96
N ALA A 98 -5.80 10.28 13.22
CA ALA A 98 -5.00 9.64 12.18
C ALA A 98 -5.55 8.25 11.79
N GLN A 99 -5.35 7.88 10.53
CA GLN A 99 -5.55 6.51 10.06
C GLN A 99 -4.31 5.69 10.44
N VAL A 100 -4.54 4.57 11.12
CA VAL A 100 -3.47 3.64 11.51
C VAL A 100 -3.80 2.28 10.92
N GLU A 101 -2.90 1.75 10.11
CA GLU A 101 -3.14 0.53 9.34
C GLU A 101 -2.08 -0.51 9.65
N ILE A 102 -2.51 -1.67 10.15
CA ILE A 102 -1.62 -2.82 10.32
C ILE A 102 -1.65 -3.62 9.03
N ASP A 103 -0.52 -3.57 8.33
CA ASP A 103 -0.32 -4.20 7.04
C ASP A 103 0.44 -5.52 7.19
N THR A 104 -0.22 -6.60 6.79
CA THR A 104 0.39 -7.92 6.72
C THR A 104 0.63 -8.27 5.26
N TRP A 105 1.89 -8.43 4.90
CA TRP A 105 2.33 -8.83 3.57
C TRP A 105 3.01 -10.21 3.60
N PRO A 106 2.94 -11.02 2.55
CA PRO A 106 3.62 -12.32 2.53
C PRO A 106 5.14 -12.19 2.66
N ARG A 107 5.79 -13.11 3.38
CA ARG A 107 7.26 -13.21 3.53
C ARG A 107 7.96 -12.16 4.39
N ILE A 108 7.27 -11.15 4.92
CA ILE A 108 7.83 -10.18 5.86
C ILE A 108 6.92 -10.01 7.09
N PRO A 109 7.45 -9.59 8.24
CA PRO A 109 6.62 -9.22 9.40
C PRO A 109 5.63 -8.10 9.05
N PRO A 110 4.45 -8.07 9.68
CA PRO A 110 3.53 -6.95 9.55
C PRO A 110 4.16 -5.63 10.01
N TYR A 111 3.76 -4.54 9.40
CA TYR A 111 4.19 -3.18 9.76
C TYR A 111 2.98 -2.25 9.90
N VAL A 112 3.19 -1.06 10.47
CA VAL A 112 2.15 -0.07 10.68
C VAL A 112 2.35 1.10 9.73
N GLU A 113 1.33 1.47 8.98
CA GLU A 113 1.25 2.73 8.26
C GLU A 113 0.42 3.73 9.08
N ILE A 114 0.89 4.98 9.18
CA ILE A 114 0.19 6.07 9.86
C ILE A 114 0.01 7.21 8.85
N GLU A 115 -1.24 7.55 8.56
CA GLU A 115 -1.59 8.66 7.67
C GLU A 115 -2.39 9.71 8.45
N ALA A 116 -1.94 10.96 8.38
CA ALA A 116 -2.53 12.10 9.07
C ALA A 116 -2.42 13.38 8.24
N GLY A 117 -3.04 14.47 8.70
CA GLY A 117 -3.07 15.74 7.97
C GLY A 117 -1.72 16.48 7.94
N SER A 118 -0.77 16.07 8.78
CA SER A 118 0.57 16.64 8.83
C SER A 118 1.61 15.65 9.38
N LYS A 119 2.89 15.95 9.13
CA LYS A 119 4.01 15.19 9.72
C LYS A 119 3.97 15.20 11.25
N ASP A 120 3.67 16.34 11.86
CA ASP A 120 3.62 16.46 13.33
C ASP A 120 2.54 15.56 13.94
N GLU A 121 1.39 15.42 13.26
CA GLU A 121 0.34 14.49 13.66
C GLU A 121 0.79 13.02 13.55
N VAL A 122 1.51 12.66 12.48
CA VAL A 122 2.10 11.32 12.32
C VAL A 122 3.06 11.01 13.47
N VAL A 123 3.99 11.93 13.78
CA VAL A 123 4.97 11.75 14.87
C VAL A 123 4.28 11.63 16.23
N ARG A 124 3.25 12.45 16.48
CA ARG A 124 2.46 12.38 17.71
C ARG A 124 1.78 11.01 17.87
N VAL A 125 1.15 10.49 16.82
CA VAL A 125 0.46 9.19 16.86
C VAL A 125 1.46 8.03 16.96
N ALA A 126 2.60 8.12 16.27
CA ALA A 126 3.69 7.16 16.42
C ALA A 126 4.19 7.08 17.87
N ALA A 127 4.36 8.23 18.53
CA ALA A 127 4.77 8.29 19.94
C ALA A 127 3.73 7.66 20.88
N LEU A 128 2.42 7.78 20.59
CA LEU A 128 1.37 7.07 21.35
C LEU A 128 1.52 5.55 21.25
N LEU A 129 1.99 5.05 20.11
CA LEU A 129 2.26 3.64 19.83
C LEU A 129 3.67 3.20 20.26
N GLY A 130 4.46 4.09 20.84
CA GLY A 130 5.77 3.80 21.40
C GLY A 130 6.94 3.83 20.41
N TYR A 131 6.77 4.49 19.25
CA TYR A 131 7.83 4.70 18.27
C TYR A 131 8.37 6.12 18.32
N ALA A 132 9.69 6.27 18.22
CA ALA A 132 10.36 7.56 18.07
C ALA A 132 10.32 8.03 16.60
N GLU A 133 10.52 9.34 16.37
CA GLU A 133 10.50 9.90 15.01
C GLU A 133 11.58 9.26 14.12
N GLU A 134 12.74 8.92 14.69
CA GLU A 134 13.87 8.32 13.96
C GLU A 134 13.60 6.88 13.51
N GLU A 135 12.57 6.22 14.05
CA GLU A 135 12.12 4.89 13.64
C GLU A 135 11.10 4.95 12.50
N LEU A 136 10.64 6.15 12.15
CA LEU A 136 9.67 6.36 11.07
C LEU A 136 10.38 6.46 9.72
N THR A 137 9.70 5.93 8.70
CA THR A 137 10.18 5.96 7.33
C THR A 137 9.04 6.28 6.37
N GLY A 138 9.35 7.03 5.31
CA GLY A 138 8.45 7.24 4.17
C GLY A 138 8.69 6.24 3.04
N GLU A 139 9.37 5.14 3.34
CA GLU A 139 9.72 4.12 2.36
C GLU A 139 8.48 3.37 1.83
N ASN A 140 8.43 3.18 0.51
CA ASN A 140 7.40 2.35 -0.09
C ASN A 140 7.65 0.86 0.18
N THR A 141 6.64 0.03 -0.11
CA THR A 141 6.69 -1.41 0.13
C THR A 141 7.89 -2.10 -0.53
N ILE A 142 8.36 -1.65 -1.70
CA ILE A 142 9.55 -2.24 -2.36
C ILE A 142 10.78 -2.09 -1.45
N LYS A 143 10.99 -0.90 -0.89
CA LYS A 143 12.10 -0.63 0.04
C LYS A 143 11.94 -1.39 1.35
N VAL A 144 10.72 -1.51 1.87
CA VAL A 144 10.43 -2.34 3.07
C VAL A 144 10.86 -3.80 2.83
N TYR A 145 10.52 -4.41 1.69
CA TYR A 145 10.99 -5.77 1.36
C TYR A 145 12.52 -5.87 1.24
N ALA A 146 13.17 -4.83 0.71
CA ALA A 146 14.62 -4.80 0.58
C ALA A 146 15.35 -4.84 1.92
N LEU A 147 14.76 -4.30 3.01
CA LEU A 147 15.29 -4.43 4.38
C LEU A 147 15.40 -5.89 4.84
N TYR A 148 14.58 -6.79 4.25
CA TYR A 148 14.61 -8.23 4.51
C TYR A 148 15.39 -9.00 3.44
N GLY A 149 16.13 -8.32 2.57
CA GLY A 149 16.92 -8.94 1.49
C GLY A 149 16.08 -9.51 0.35
N ILE A 150 14.82 -9.05 0.18
CA ILE A 150 13.92 -9.53 -0.85
C ILE A 150 13.73 -8.45 -1.91
N ASP A 151 14.05 -8.78 -3.17
CA ASP A 151 13.69 -7.95 -4.31
C ASP A 151 12.24 -8.25 -4.73
N LEU A 152 11.31 -7.40 -4.28
CA LEU A 152 9.89 -7.54 -4.58
C LEU A 152 9.57 -7.54 -6.08
N ASN A 153 10.38 -6.86 -6.91
CA ASN A 153 10.14 -6.78 -8.35
C ASN A 153 10.41 -8.11 -9.07
N THR A 154 11.14 -9.03 -8.44
CA THR A 154 11.43 -10.36 -8.98
C THR A 154 10.35 -11.40 -8.66
N ILE A 155 9.32 -11.02 -7.91
CA ILE A 155 8.24 -11.91 -7.47
C ILE A 155 6.99 -11.65 -8.32
N PRO A 156 6.71 -12.47 -9.35
CA PRO A 156 5.54 -12.27 -10.21
C PRO A 156 4.23 -12.63 -9.52
N ASP A 157 4.27 -13.48 -8.49
CA ASP A 157 3.08 -13.90 -7.74
C ASP A 157 3.40 -13.97 -6.24
N LEU A 158 2.76 -13.08 -5.47
CA LEU A 158 2.98 -12.89 -4.03
C LEU A 158 1.65 -13.06 -3.28
N ARG A 159 1.45 -14.23 -2.68
CA ARG A 159 0.25 -14.63 -1.94
C ARG A 159 0.57 -15.16 -0.55
N PHE A 160 -0.45 -15.24 0.31
CA PHE A 160 -0.36 -15.87 1.63
C PHE A 160 -0.21 -17.39 1.58
#